data_AF-A0A2V6PE92-F1
#
_entry.id   AF-A0A2V6PE92-F1
#
_cell.length_a   1.000
_cell.length_b   1.000
_cell.length_c   1.000
_cell.angle_alpha   90.00
_cell.angle_beta   90.00
_cell.angle_gamma   90.00
#
_symmetry.space_group_name_H-M   'P 1'
#
loop_
_entity.id
_entity.type
_entity.pdbx_description
1 polymer ?
#
loop_
_entity_poly.entity_id
_entity_poly.type
_entity_poly.pdbx_seq_one_letter_code
_entity_poly.pdbx_strand_id
1 'polypeptide(L)'
;MPAVTIRPLASSTINASSGTNHGCRPVIRSSVHPARPSFGSGESCARRTSALNRARARASVARPRRRLSPSPRSRGSVMVVPQTMPSSVGTEAGDPDRRTEAPMKTSATRILTTHVGSMPRPESIRALLRARLGGQTVAESDLSARVAEAVTDAVRRQAQVGIDVVSDGEMSKASFLAYADERLTGFVTPDSDVPASNAGGSWARRIDTRREWRAFREYYEDYLPRAMPPSALPTVCRGPIAYKGQQLLERDLATFKAALEGVSVQDAFVPAIAPAMVGRGQNQYYKTEEEYVVAIAEALRTEYRAIVDAGFILQIDDPGLGETWDMMIPAPALEDYRRMQARNLEALNHALSGIPEDRVRYHLCWGSWQGPHVHDLGLRDIVDLVLRVKAQAYSIEAATPRHSYEWRVWEDVKLPDGKVLIPGVIAHTTAVVEHPETIAERIMNFARLVGRERVIAGADCGFAQGALYQRQHPSVMWAKFAALVQGARLASERLWRT
;
A
#
# COMPACT_ATOMS: atom_id res chain seq x y z
N MET A 1 -36.18 -11.72 38.55
CA MET A 1 -37.32 -10.89 38.11
C MET A 1 -36.79 -9.58 37.54
N PRO A 2 -37.34 -9.02 36.44
CA PRO A 2 -37.95 -9.65 35.26
C PRO A 2 -37.20 -9.27 33.95
N ALA A 3 -37.52 -10.00 32.88
CA ALA A 3 -37.08 -9.76 31.51
C ALA A 3 -37.84 -8.58 30.88
N VAL A 4 -37.16 -7.80 30.03
CA VAL A 4 -37.76 -6.69 29.27
C VAL A 4 -37.82 -7.05 27.79
N THR A 5 -39.05 -7.13 27.29
CA THR A 5 -39.44 -7.38 25.89
C THR A 5 -39.45 -6.06 25.11
N ILE A 6 -38.84 -6.03 23.92
CA ILE A 6 -38.86 -4.87 23.03
C ILE A 6 -40.01 -5.02 22.03
N ARG A 7 -40.91 -4.03 21.97
CA ARG A 7 -41.96 -3.88 20.93
C ARG A 7 -41.44 -3.01 19.77
N PRO A 8 -41.79 -3.30 18.50
CA PRO A 8 -41.55 -2.39 17.39
C PRO A 8 -42.72 -1.40 17.20
N LEU A 9 -42.37 -0.17 16.81
CA LEU A 9 -43.27 0.94 16.49
C LEU A 9 -43.91 0.78 15.10
N ALA A 10 -45.20 1.08 15.03
CA ALA A 10 -46.02 1.07 13.83
C ALA A 10 -45.78 2.33 12.97
N SER A 11 -45.81 2.16 11.64
CA SER A 11 -45.88 3.24 10.66
C SER A 11 -47.28 3.27 10.02
N SER A 12 -47.81 4.48 9.95
CA SER A 12 -49.17 4.89 9.59
C SER A 12 -49.49 4.76 8.10
N THR A 13 -50.72 4.32 7.81
CA THR A 13 -51.40 4.40 6.52
C THR A 13 -52.19 5.72 6.39
N ILE A 14 -52.10 6.41 5.25
CA ILE A 14 -53.16 7.28 4.71
C ILE A 14 -53.22 7.13 3.17
N ASN A 15 -54.47 7.02 2.69
CA ASN A 15 -54.99 6.87 1.32
C ASN A 15 -54.65 8.01 0.33
N ALA A 16 -54.67 7.73 -0.98
CA ALA A 16 -55.81 8.06 -1.88
C ALA A 16 -55.47 8.01 -3.40
N SER A 17 -56.21 7.14 -4.10
CA SER A 17 -56.91 7.33 -5.39
C SER A 17 -56.25 7.96 -6.65
N SER A 18 -56.20 7.11 -7.68
CA SER A 18 -56.72 7.26 -9.07
C SER A 18 -56.20 8.36 -10.02
N GLY A 19 -55.64 7.89 -11.14
CA GLY A 19 -55.51 8.63 -12.40
C GLY A 19 -54.97 7.75 -13.53
N THR A 20 -55.87 7.25 -14.38
CA THR A 20 -55.63 6.61 -15.70
C THR A 20 -54.89 7.58 -16.64
N ASN A 21 -54.04 7.21 -17.63
CA ASN A 21 -54.36 6.39 -18.80
C ASN A 21 -53.11 6.15 -19.72
N HIS A 22 -53.10 4.99 -20.40
CA HIS A 22 -52.58 4.66 -21.75
C HIS A 22 -51.08 4.40 -22.04
N GLY A 23 -50.80 3.22 -22.64
CA GLY A 23 -49.78 3.09 -23.69
C GLY A 23 -48.92 1.81 -23.76
N CYS A 24 -49.50 0.69 -24.23
CA CYS A 24 -48.89 -0.43 -24.97
C CYS A 24 -47.59 -1.16 -24.50
N ARG A 25 -47.75 -2.46 -24.18
CA ARG A 25 -46.75 -3.54 -24.32
C ARG A 25 -47.42 -4.78 -24.95
N PRO A 26 -46.73 -5.59 -25.77
CA PRO A 26 -47.18 -6.94 -26.07
C PRO A 26 -46.60 -7.98 -25.11
N VAL A 27 -47.40 -9.03 -24.99
CA VAL A 27 -47.36 -10.27 -24.19
C VAL A 27 -46.29 -11.23 -24.74
N ILE A 28 -45.70 -12.14 -23.95
CA ILE A 28 -46.00 -13.60 -23.96
C ILE A 28 -45.47 -14.31 -22.69
N ARG A 29 -46.33 -15.23 -22.20
CA ARG A 29 -46.35 -16.13 -21.01
C ARG A 29 -45.18 -17.14 -20.96
N SER A 30 -44.57 -17.46 -19.80
CA SER A 30 -44.91 -18.51 -18.78
C SER A 30 -45.24 -19.89 -19.38
N SER A 31 -44.87 -21.08 -18.90
CA SER A 31 -44.27 -21.66 -17.66
C SER A 31 -44.18 -23.21 -17.93
N VAL A 32 -43.33 -24.06 -17.35
CA VAL A 32 -43.58 -24.93 -16.16
C VAL A 32 -42.49 -26.07 -16.12
N HIS A 33 -41.69 -26.13 -15.04
CA HIS A 33 -41.29 -27.24 -14.11
C HIS A 33 -40.83 -28.70 -14.51
N PRO A 34 -40.18 -29.48 -13.58
CA PRO A 34 -38.88 -30.17 -13.79
C PRO A 34 -38.86 -31.71 -13.52
N ALA A 35 -37.71 -32.39 -13.70
CA ALA A 35 -37.48 -33.76 -13.18
C ALA A 35 -35.98 -34.10 -12.91
N ARG A 36 -35.77 -34.96 -11.88
CA ARG A 36 -34.50 -35.51 -11.32
C ARG A 36 -33.77 -36.52 -12.23
N PRO A 37 -32.49 -36.89 -11.96
CA PRO A 37 -31.85 -38.05 -12.58
C PRO A 37 -31.76 -39.29 -11.66
N SER A 38 -31.78 -40.47 -12.28
CA SER A 38 -31.55 -41.80 -11.70
C SER A 38 -30.39 -42.53 -12.38
N PHE A 39 -29.77 -43.43 -11.62
CA PHE A 39 -28.61 -44.29 -11.89
C PHE A 39 -28.71 -45.28 -13.09
N GLY A 40 -27.55 -45.76 -13.55
CA GLY A 40 -27.33 -47.03 -14.28
C GLY A 40 -26.31 -46.87 -15.44
N SER A 41 -25.07 -47.36 -15.39
CA SER A 41 -24.54 -48.75 -15.41
C SER A 41 -24.23 -49.28 -16.83
N GLY A 42 -23.06 -49.90 -17.00
CA GLY A 42 -22.65 -50.73 -18.16
C GLY A 42 -21.48 -50.12 -18.95
N GLU A 43 -20.23 -50.60 -18.77
CA GLU A 43 -19.59 -51.67 -19.55
C GLU A 43 -19.48 -51.37 -21.06
N SER A 44 -18.45 -51.69 -21.83
CA SER A 44 -17.06 -52.13 -21.68
C SER A 44 -16.47 -52.04 -23.12
N CYS A 45 -15.15 -52.10 -23.28
CA CYS A 45 -14.46 -52.98 -24.26
C CYS A 45 -13.14 -52.39 -24.81
N ALA A 46 -12.06 -52.92 -24.25
CA ALA A 46 -10.86 -53.46 -24.90
C ALA A 46 -10.05 -52.70 -25.98
N ARG A 47 -8.80 -52.43 -25.56
CA ARG A 47 -7.50 -52.87 -26.16
C ARG A 47 -7.16 -52.46 -27.60
N ARG A 48 -6.01 -51.78 -27.73
CA ARG A 48 -4.79 -52.38 -28.33
C ARG A 48 -3.51 -51.61 -27.97
N THR A 49 -2.48 -52.40 -27.74
CA THR A 49 -1.09 -52.10 -27.33
C THR A 49 -0.14 -52.09 -28.54
N SER A 50 0.93 -51.30 -28.46
CA SER A 50 2.36 -51.56 -28.84
C SER A 50 3.06 -50.23 -29.16
N ALA A 51 4.09 -49.74 -28.44
CA ALA A 51 5.46 -50.25 -28.23
C ALA A 51 6.25 -50.33 -29.55
N LEU A 52 7.17 -49.40 -29.89
CA LEU A 52 8.61 -49.32 -29.58
C LEU A 52 9.19 -48.32 -30.64
N ASN A 53 10.32 -47.60 -30.53
CA ASN A 53 11.62 -47.97 -30.01
C ASN A 53 12.57 -46.74 -29.91
N ARG A 54 13.63 -46.89 -29.12
CA ARG A 54 14.72 -45.94 -28.85
C ARG A 54 15.77 -45.88 -29.97
N ALA A 55 16.57 -44.81 -30.00
CA ALA A 55 18.02 -44.91 -30.22
C ALA A 55 18.80 -43.72 -29.63
N ARG A 56 19.94 -44.04 -29.00
CA ARG A 56 20.93 -43.14 -28.38
C ARG A 56 22.00 -42.73 -29.40
N ALA A 57 22.72 -41.64 -29.13
CA ALA A 57 24.16 -41.56 -29.38
C ALA A 57 24.85 -40.54 -28.45
N ARG A 58 25.96 -40.97 -27.85
CA ARG A 58 26.95 -40.14 -27.14
C ARG A 58 27.98 -39.63 -28.16
N ALA A 59 28.53 -38.43 -27.94
CA ALA A 59 29.88 -38.10 -28.38
C ALA A 59 30.51 -37.03 -27.48
N SER A 60 31.63 -37.41 -26.87
CA SER A 60 32.60 -36.55 -26.18
C SER A 60 33.69 -36.12 -27.17
N VAL A 61 34.02 -34.83 -27.25
CA VAL A 61 35.29 -34.36 -27.85
C VAL A 61 35.82 -33.18 -27.04
N ALA A 62 37.14 -33.24 -26.80
CA ALA A 62 37.93 -32.35 -25.99
C ALA A 62 38.27 -31.00 -26.66
N ARG A 63 38.68 -30.05 -25.80
CA ARG A 63 39.19 -28.68 -26.04
C ARG A 63 40.23 -28.55 -27.16
N PRO A 64 40.47 -27.29 -27.58
CA PRO A 64 41.82 -26.74 -27.36
C PRO A 64 41.80 -25.43 -26.55
N ARG A 65 42.75 -25.37 -25.61
CA ARG A 65 43.14 -24.19 -24.83
C ARG A 65 43.70 -23.13 -25.80
N ARG A 66 43.12 -21.92 -25.81
CA ARG A 66 43.82 -20.73 -26.32
C ARG A 66 44.80 -20.25 -25.25
N ARG A 67 46.08 -20.20 -25.61
CA ARG A 67 47.17 -19.58 -24.85
C ARG A 67 46.89 -18.08 -24.71
N LEU A 68 46.91 -17.59 -23.48
CA LEU A 68 47.11 -16.18 -23.19
C LEU A 68 48.62 -15.92 -23.24
N SER A 69 49.05 -15.04 -24.15
CA SER A 69 50.39 -14.46 -24.13
C SER A 69 50.34 -13.14 -23.33
N PRO A 70 51.30 -12.87 -22.44
CA PRO A 70 51.32 -11.64 -21.65
C PRO A 70 52.14 -10.53 -22.34
N SER A 71 51.80 -9.26 -22.03
CA SER A 71 52.65 -8.03 -22.01
C SER A 71 52.03 -6.83 -22.74
N PRO A 72 52.31 -5.55 -22.38
CA PRO A 72 53.10 -5.03 -21.26
C PRO A 72 52.33 -4.09 -20.33
N ARG A 73 52.93 -3.91 -19.14
CA ARG A 73 52.71 -2.83 -18.18
C ARG A 73 52.81 -1.46 -18.86
N SER A 74 51.81 -0.60 -18.66
CA SER A 74 52.02 0.85 -18.67
C SER A 74 51.95 1.39 -17.23
N ARG A 75 53.08 1.93 -16.79
CA ARG A 75 53.19 2.91 -15.70
C ARG A 75 52.30 4.09 -16.09
N GLY A 76 51.42 4.60 -15.24
CA GLY A 76 51.80 5.41 -14.10
C GLY A 76 51.62 6.89 -14.49
N SER A 77 50.43 7.42 -14.22
CA SER A 77 50.17 8.86 -14.20
C SER A 77 49.25 9.14 -13.02
N VAL A 78 49.89 9.39 -11.87
CA VAL A 78 49.27 9.98 -10.69
C VAL A 78 48.87 11.40 -11.08
N MET A 79 47.57 11.64 -11.27
CA MET A 79 47.04 13.00 -11.29
C MET A 79 46.97 13.49 -9.85
N VAL A 80 47.91 14.36 -9.51
CA VAL A 80 47.87 15.21 -8.32
C VAL A 80 46.69 16.16 -8.49
N VAL A 81 45.64 15.97 -7.69
CA VAL A 81 44.56 16.96 -7.54
C VAL A 81 44.98 17.92 -6.42
N PRO A 82 45.04 19.24 -6.64
CA PRO A 82 45.48 20.18 -5.62
C PRO A 82 44.45 20.27 -4.49
N GLN A 83 44.93 20.11 -3.26
CA GLN A 83 44.21 20.52 -2.07
C GLN A 83 44.17 22.05 -2.01
N THR A 84 42.99 22.63 -2.19
CA THR A 84 42.67 23.98 -1.71
C THR A 84 41.29 23.93 -1.08
N MET A 85 41.28 23.76 0.24
CA MET A 85 40.11 24.04 1.09
C MET A 85 40.08 25.55 1.35
N PRO A 86 38.97 26.24 1.11
CA PRO A 86 38.69 27.48 1.82
C PRO A 86 38.02 27.10 3.15
N SER A 87 38.79 27.29 4.22
CA SER A 87 38.29 27.43 5.58
C SER A 87 37.53 28.76 5.71
N SER A 88 36.21 28.70 5.86
CA SER A 88 35.47 29.69 6.63
C SER A 88 34.18 29.05 7.14
N VAL A 89 34.23 28.70 8.42
CA VAL A 89 33.11 28.30 9.26
C VAL A 89 32.15 29.48 9.33
N GLY A 90 31.01 29.35 8.67
CA GLY A 90 29.79 30.08 8.99
C GLY A 90 28.79 29.08 9.54
N THR A 91 28.78 28.90 10.85
CA THR A 91 27.65 28.30 11.56
C THR A 91 26.47 29.24 11.35
N GLU A 92 25.64 28.96 10.35
CA GLU A 92 24.25 29.42 10.38
C GLU A 92 23.60 28.70 11.57
N ALA A 93 23.52 29.41 12.69
CA ALA A 93 22.64 29.06 13.77
C ALA A 93 21.24 28.90 13.17
N GLY A 94 20.72 27.67 13.22
CA GLY A 94 19.36 27.37 12.79
C GLY A 94 18.39 28.36 13.45
N ASP A 95 17.48 28.88 12.64
CA ASP A 95 16.41 29.76 13.05
C ASP A 95 15.66 29.18 14.28
N PRO A 96 15.76 29.81 15.46
CA PRO A 96 15.11 29.34 16.68
C PRO A 96 13.59 29.51 16.66
N ASP A 97 13.01 30.14 15.61
CA ASP A 97 11.58 30.40 15.47
C ASP A 97 10.88 29.46 14.47
N ARG A 98 11.56 28.40 14.00
CA ARG A 98 10.90 27.29 13.32
C ARG A 98 10.09 26.55 14.38
N ARG A 99 8.85 27.01 14.62
CA ARG A 99 7.86 26.44 15.56
C ARG A 99 8.12 24.94 15.65
N THR A 100 8.61 24.49 16.80
CA THR A 100 8.72 23.07 17.11
C THR A 100 7.30 22.52 17.07
N GLU A 101 6.87 22.06 15.89
CA GLU A 101 5.60 21.39 15.71
C GLU A 101 5.60 20.21 16.68
N ALA A 102 4.48 20.03 17.38
CA ALA A 102 4.40 19.02 18.42
C ALA A 102 4.72 17.63 17.84
N PRO A 103 5.45 16.79 18.58
CA PRO A 103 5.71 15.40 18.17
C PRO A 103 4.37 14.67 17.97
N MET A 104 4.37 13.62 17.13
CA MET A 104 3.21 12.75 16.98
C MET A 104 2.72 12.27 18.35
N LYS A 105 1.41 12.34 18.57
CA LYS A 105 0.79 11.91 19.82
C LYS A 105 0.76 10.39 19.93
N THR A 106 0.89 9.93 21.17
CA THR A 106 0.90 8.50 21.52
C THR A 106 -0.27 8.16 22.45
N SER A 107 -0.46 6.87 22.73
CA SER A 107 -1.56 6.33 23.54
C SER A 107 -1.35 6.54 25.05
N ALA A 108 -0.95 7.75 25.47
CA ALA A 108 -0.54 8.03 26.85
C ALA A 108 -1.65 7.77 27.89
N THR A 109 -2.90 8.12 27.57
CA THR A 109 -4.05 8.03 28.48
C THR A 109 -5.10 7.01 28.04
N ARG A 110 -5.08 6.59 26.77
CA ARG A 110 -5.93 5.56 26.18
C ARG A 110 -5.34 5.11 24.85
N ILE A 111 -5.80 3.98 24.31
CA ILE A 111 -5.45 3.56 22.95
C ILE A 111 -6.01 4.56 21.94
N LEU A 112 -5.12 5.14 21.13
CA LEU A 112 -5.48 5.93 19.96
C LEU A 112 -5.78 5.03 18.76
N THR A 113 -6.52 5.57 17.79
CA THR A 113 -6.92 4.87 16.56
C THR A 113 -6.46 5.61 15.30
N THR A 114 -6.11 4.85 14.26
CA THR A 114 -5.76 5.39 12.95
C THR A 114 -6.03 4.35 11.85
N HIS A 115 -5.73 4.70 10.61
CA HIS A 115 -5.74 3.83 9.43
C HIS A 115 -4.53 4.20 8.57
N VAL A 116 -4.33 3.57 7.41
CA VAL A 116 -3.11 3.78 6.61
C VAL A 116 -3.28 4.75 5.43
N GLY A 117 -4.35 5.53 5.36
CA GLY A 117 -4.58 6.50 4.27
C GLY A 117 -5.74 6.12 3.38
N SER A 118 -5.49 5.52 2.22
CA SER A 118 -6.47 5.37 1.13
C SER A 118 -7.86 4.88 1.56
N MET A 119 -8.87 5.66 1.16
CA MET A 119 -10.29 5.31 1.27
C MET A 119 -10.92 5.18 -0.13
N PRO A 120 -12.02 4.42 -0.28
CA PRO A 120 -12.80 4.39 -1.51
C PRO A 120 -13.25 5.80 -1.91
N ARG A 121 -12.85 6.23 -3.12
CA ARG A 121 -13.27 7.54 -3.65
C ARG A 121 -14.79 7.53 -3.89
N PRO A 122 -15.50 8.66 -3.64
CA PRO A 122 -16.91 8.78 -3.94
C PRO A 122 -17.18 8.72 -5.45
N GLU A 123 -18.43 8.39 -5.81
CA GLU A 123 -18.82 8.27 -7.22
C GLU A 123 -18.65 9.58 -8.01
N SER A 124 -18.77 10.73 -7.34
CA SER A 124 -18.52 12.05 -7.94
C SER A 124 -17.10 12.19 -8.51
N ILE A 125 -16.10 11.56 -7.89
CA ILE A 125 -14.71 11.53 -8.40
C ILE A 125 -14.55 10.40 -9.40
N ARG A 126 -15.06 9.20 -9.09
CA ARG A 126 -14.91 8.02 -9.95
C ARG A 126 -15.51 8.21 -11.33
N ALA A 127 -16.66 8.88 -11.43
CA ALA A 127 -17.30 9.18 -12.71
C ALA A 127 -16.41 10.08 -13.58
N LEU A 128 -15.81 11.13 -13.00
CA LEU A 128 -14.88 12.03 -13.70
C LEU A 128 -13.61 11.30 -14.15
N LEU A 129 -13.06 10.43 -13.31
CA LEU A 129 -11.87 9.64 -13.69
C LEU A 129 -12.19 8.60 -14.78
N ARG A 130 -13.37 7.96 -14.75
CA ARG A 130 -13.83 7.09 -15.83
C ARG A 130 -14.02 7.86 -17.14
N ALA A 131 -14.58 9.07 -17.08
CA ALA A 131 -14.72 9.94 -18.25
C ALA A 131 -13.36 10.31 -18.84
N ARG A 132 -12.40 10.71 -17.99
CA ARG A 132 -11.02 11.02 -18.40
C ARG A 132 -10.32 9.82 -19.05
N LEU A 133 -10.43 8.63 -18.46
CA LEU A 133 -9.88 7.39 -19.04
C LEU A 133 -10.57 7.01 -20.35
N GLY A 134 -11.85 7.34 -20.51
CA GLY A 134 -12.62 7.17 -21.75
C GLY A 134 -12.30 8.21 -22.84
N GLY A 135 -11.30 9.08 -22.63
CA GLY A 135 -10.89 10.11 -23.58
C GLY A 135 -11.73 11.38 -23.56
N GLN A 136 -12.63 11.53 -22.57
CA GLN A 136 -13.42 12.75 -22.43
C GLN A 136 -12.60 13.85 -21.75
N THR A 137 -12.78 15.08 -22.20
CA THR A 137 -12.19 16.25 -21.54
C THR A 137 -12.89 16.48 -20.19
N VAL A 138 -12.12 16.43 -19.12
CA VAL A 138 -12.59 16.71 -17.76
C VAL A 138 -11.86 17.95 -17.25
N ALA A 139 -12.62 19.01 -16.96
CA ALA A 139 -12.06 20.23 -16.41
C ALA A 139 -11.39 19.96 -15.05
N GLU A 140 -10.15 20.44 -14.90
CA GLU A 140 -9.39 20.21 -13.68
C GLU A 140 -10.00 20.93 -12.47
N SER A 141 -10.71 22.05 -12.70
CA SER A 141 -11.49 22.75 -11.68
C SER A 141 -12.60 21.87 -11.10
N ASP A 142 -13.29 21.11 -11.94
CA ASP A 142 -14.42 20.27 -11.52
C ASP A 142 -13.91 19.10 -10.68
N LEU A 143 -12.84 18.44 -11.15
CA LEU A 143 -12.21 17.36 -10.38
C LEU A 143 -11.66 17.88 -9.05
N SER A 144 -10.97 19.02 -9.05
CA SER A 144 -10.43 19.63 -7.83
C SER A 144 -11.53 19.98 -6.82
N ALA A 145 -12.66 20.52 -7.28
CA ALA A 145 -13.80 20.82 -6.42
C ALA A 145 -14.39 19.54 -5.78
N ARG A 146 -14.57 18.47 -6.58
CA ARG A 146 -15.06 17.17 -6.05
C ARG A 146 -14.07 16.52 -5.08
N VAL A 147 -12.78 16.67 -5.32
CA VAL A 147 -11.73 16.23 -4.39
C VAL A 147 -11.82 16.99 -3.07
N ALA A 148 -11.94 18.32 -3.09
CA ALA A 148 -12.06 19.11 -1.87
C ALA A 148 -13.31 18.76 -1.04
N GLU A 149 -14.46 18.57 -1.70
CA GLU A 149 -15.68 18.09 -1.07
C GLU A 149 -15.47 16.71 -0.40
N ALA A 150 -14.81 15.79 -1.12
CA ALA A 150 -14.56 14.43 -0.64
C ALA A 150 -13.59 14.38 0.54
N VAL A 151 -12.51 15.18 0.51
CA VAL A 151 -11.56 15.29 1.63
C VAL A 151 -12.29 15.85 2.87
N THR A 152 -13.09 16.90 2.69
CA THR A 152 -13.87 17.50 3.78
C THR A 152 -14.85 16.50 4.41
N ASP A 153 -15.60 15.75 3.59
CA ASP A 153 -16.51 14.71 4.09
C ASP A 153 -15.74 13.59 4.81
N ALA A 154 -14.64 13.13 4.22
CA ALA A 154 -13.84 12.04 4.77
C ALA A 154 -13.24 12.39 6.13
N VAL A 155 -12.65 13.58 6.27
CA VAL A 155 -12.07 14.06 7.54
C VAL A 155 -13.16 14.22 8.60
N ARG A 156 -14.29 14.85 8.25
CA ARG A 156 -15.42 15.01 9.17
C ARG A 156 -15.93 13.67 9.67
N ARG A 157 -16.12 12.69 8.77
CA ARG A 157 -16.65 11.37 9.12
C ARG A 157 -15.69 10.53 9.94
N GLN A 158 -14.39 10.63 9.69
CA GLN A 158 -13.36 10.03 10.55
C GLN A 158 -13.43 10.56 11.98
N ALA A 159 -13.53 11.89 12.15
CA ALA A 159 -13.67 12.48 13.47
C ALA A 159 -15.00 12.08 14.15
N GLN A 160 -16.11 12.06 13.40
CA GLN A 160 -17.43 11.65 13.91
C GLN A 160 -17.47 10.20 14.39
N VAL A 161 -16.80 9.29 13.68
CA VAL A 161 -16.71 7.88 14.11
C VAL A 161 -15.73 7.69 15.27
N GLY A 162 -14.81 8.64 15.47
CA GLY A 162 -13.85 8.66 16.58
C GLY A 162 -12.44 8.21 16.22
N ILE A 163 -12.04 8.28 14.93
CA ILE A 163 -10.64 8.08 14.54
C ILE A 163 -9.79 9.23 15.09
N ASP A 164 -8.70 8.90 15.77
CA ASP A 164 -7.84 9.88 16.45
C ASP A 164 -6.83 10.54 15.52
N VAL A 165 -6.17 9.75 14.68
CA VAL A 165 -5.14 10.22 13.74
C VAL A 165 -5.64 9.99 12.32
N VAL A 166 -6.01 11.08 11.64
CA VAL A 166 -6.79 11.06 10.39
C VAL A 166 -5.93 11.34 9.15
N SER A 167 -6.40 10.94 7.98
CA SER A 167 -5.83 11.32 6.68
C SER A 167 -6.88 11.93 5.77
N ASP A 168 -6.43 12.63 4.74
CA ASP A 168 -7.24 13.10 3.61
C ASP A 168 -7.91 11.97 2.81
N GLY A 169 -7.57 10.70 3.07
CA GLY A 169 -8.07 9.53 2.35
C GLY A 169 -7.43 9.31 0.98
N GLU A 170 -6.38 10.09 0.67
CA GLU A 170 -5.73 10.16 -0.63
C GLU A 170 -6.70 10.48 -1.78
N MET A 171 -7.76 11.26 -1.51
CA MET A 171 -8.85 11.47 -2.48
C MET A 171 -8.39 12.09 -3.80
N SER A 172 -7.30 12.86 -3.78
CA SER A 172 -6.68 13.47 -4.97
C SER A 172 -5.91 12.46 -5.85
N LYS A 173 -5.39 11.37 -5.26
CA LYS A 173 -4.48 10.46 -5.95
C LYS A 173 -5.23 9.46 -6.83
N ALA A 174 -4.82 9.36 -8.09
CA ALA A 174 -5.35 8.38 -9.03
C ALA A 174 -5.04 6.93 -8.63
N SER A 175 -3.80 6.66 -8.19
CA SER A 175 -3.38 5.39 -7.58
C SER A 175 -2.07 5.56 -6.81
N PHE A 176 -1.72 4.58 -5.98
CA PHE A 176 -0.45 4.54 -5.24
C PHE A 176 0.79 4.73 -6.13
N LEU A 177 0.81 4.16 -7.34
CA LEU A 177 1.97 4.25 -8.23
C LEU A 177 1.86 5.43 -9.21
N ALA A 178 0.70 5.62 -9.83
CA ALA A 178 0.54 6.60 -10.90
C ALA A 178 0.70 8.05 -10.41
N TYR A 179 0.39 8.35 -9.15
CA TYR A 179 0.57 9.71 -8.64
C TYR A 179 2.05 10.14 -8.63
N ALA A 180 2.98 9.19 -8.46
CA ALA A 180 4.40 9.48 -8.51
C ALA A 180 4.84 9.89 -9.95
N ASP A 181 4.26 9.27 -10.98
CA ASP A 181 4.52 9.63 -12.39
C ASP A 181 4.03 11.07 -12.70
N GLU A 182 2.97 11.52 -12.04
CA GLU A 182 2.46 12.89 -12.13
C GLU A 182 3.39 13.90 -11.42
N ARG A 183 4.17 13.45 -10.42
CA ARG A 183 5.01 14.31 -9.57
C ARG A 183 6.51 14.24 -9.86
N LEU A 184 6.96 13.31 -10.72
CA LEU A 184 8.38 13.13 -11.05
C LEU A 184 8.66 13.28 -12.54
N THR A 185 9.81 13.86 -12.89
CA THR A 185 10.34 13.87 -14.26
C THR A 185 11.05 12.56 -14.60
N GLY A 186 11.46 12.39 -15.86
CA GLY A 186 12.30 11.27 -16.29
C GLY A 186 11.55 9.99 -16.65
N PHE A 187 10.30 9.85 -16.20
CA PHE A 187 9.42 8.71 -16.49
C PHE A 187 8.57 8.96 -17.74
N VAL A 188 8.59 8.01 -18.67
CA VAL A 188 7.77 8.04 -19.90
C VAL A 188 7.03 6.73 -20.07
N THR A 189 5.83 6.79 -20.65
CA THR A 189 5.12 5.60 -21.12
C THR A 189 5.83 5.07 -22.37
N PRO A 190 6.26 3.80 -22.41
CA PRO A 190 6.88 3.22 -23.60
C PRO A 190 5.90 3.13 -24.78
N ASP A 191 6.40 3.26 -26.02
CA ASP A 191 5.65 2.87 -27.22
C ASP A 191 5.35 1.37 -27.21
N SER A 192 4.35 0.92 -27.98
CA SER A 192 3.86 -0.48 -28.06
C SER A 192 4.94 -1.54 -28.30
N ASP A 193 6.08 -1.13 -28.85
CA ASP A 193 7.18 -1.99 -29.27
C ASP A 193 8.25 -2.17 -28.19
N VAL A 194 8.15 -1.42 -27.10
CA VAL A 194 8.87 -1.75 -25.87
C VAL A 194 7.98 -2.77 -25.17
N PRO A 195 8.35 -4.07 -25.17
CA PRO A 195 7.56 -4.99 -24.40
C PRO A 195 7.55 -4.45 -22.96
N ALA A 196 6.43 -4.56 -22.26
CA ALA A 196 6.39 -4.35 -20.80
C ALA A 196 7.37 -5.27 -20.03
N SER A 197 8.26 -5.98 -20.74
CA SER A 197 9.31 -6.82 -20.23
C SER A 197 10.36 -5.98 -19.51
N ASN A 198 10.65 -6.22 -18.23
CA ASN A 198 11.12 -7.51 -17.70
C ASN A 198 12.26 -8.15 -18.52
N ALA A 199 13.04 -7.39 -19.30
CA ALA A 199 14.07 -7.91 -20.20
C ALA A 199 15.53 -7.68 -19.76
N GLY A 200 15.81 -7.10 -18.59
CA GLY A 200 17.21 -6.76 -18.22
C GLY A 200 17.68 -7.10 -16.80
N GLY A 201 16.80 -7.16 -15.81
CA GLY A 201 17.17 -7.45 -14.43
C GLY A 201 16.80 -8.88 -14.01
N SER A 202 17.67 -9.56 -13.26
CA SER A 202 17.38 -10.87 -12.66
C SER A 202 16.19 -10.86 -11.68
N TRP A 203 15.67 -9.68 -11.35
CA TRP A 203 14.60 -9.41 -10.37
C TRP A 203 13.31 -8.86 -11.00
N ALA A 204 13.00 -9.29 -12.23
CA ALA A 204 11.83 -8.81 -12.95
C ALA A 204 10.52 -9.05 -12.17
N ARG A 205 9.87 -7.95 -11.75
CA ARG A 205 8.60 -7.87 -11.02
C ARG A 205 7.39 -8.24 -11.92
N ARG A 206 7.38 -9.42 -12.59
CA ARG A 206 6.19 -9.81 -13.36
C ARG A 206 5.11 -10.36 -12.45
N ILE A 207 3.94 -9.73 -12.48
CA ILE A 207 2.79 -10.19 -11.71
C ILE A 207 2.47 -11.62 -12.15
N ASP A 208 2.36 -11.91 -13.45
CA ASP A 208 1.99 -13.23 -14.04
C ASP A 208 2.97 -14.35 -13.71
N THR A 209 4.20 -13.98 -13.36
CA THR A 209 5.16 -14.95 -12.91
C THR A 209 5.06 -15.26 -11.43
N ARG A 210 4.54 -14.37 -10.57
CA ARG A 210 4.49 -14.49 -9.10
C ARG A 210 4.19 -15.91 -8.63
N ARG A 211 4.87 -16.37 -7.57
CA ARG A 211 4.73 -17.76 -7.12
C ARG A 211 3.30 -18.05 -6.69
N GLU A 212 2.67 -17.11 -6.00
CA GLU A 212 1.27 -17.18 -5.66
C GLU A 212 0.37 -17.24 -6.91
N TRP A 213 0.61 -16.38 -7.90
CA TRP A 213 -0.24 -16.38 -9.10
C TRP A 213 -0.10 -17.68 -9.89
N ARG A 214 1.10 -18.28 -9.95
CA ARG A 214 1.29 -19.63 -10.52
C ARG A 214 0.57 -20.72 -9.75
N ALA A 215 0.56 -20.64 -8.42
CA ALA A 215 -0.08 -21.63 -7.57
C ALA A 215 -1.62 -21.55 -7.61
N PHE A 216 -2.18 -20.35 -7.84
CA PHE A 216 -3.62 -20.09 -7.82
C PHE A 216 -4.10 -19.44 -9.13
N ARG A 217 -3.60 -19.94 -10.26
CA ARG A 217 -3.84 -19.35 -11.58
C ARG A 217 -5.33 -19.13 -11.87
N GLU A 218 -6.15 -20.14 -11.64
CA GLU A 218 -7.60 -20.12 -11.89
C GLU A 218 -8.29 -18.99 -11.09
N TYR A 219 -7.95 -18.84 -9.80
CA TYR A 219 -8.51 -17.79 -8.95
C TYR A 219 -8.25 -16.40 -9.54
N TYR A 220 -7.02 -16.13 -9.96
CA TYR A 220 -6.65 -14.82 -10.46
C TYR A 220 -7.12 -14.54 -11.89
N GLU A 221 -7.21 -15.57 -12.74
CA GLU A 221 -7.85 -15.45 -14.06
C GLU A 221 -9.32 -15.01 -13.92
N ASP A 222 -10.01 -15.48 -12.88
CA ASP A 222 -11.38 -15.05 -12.54
C ASP A 222 -11.44 -13.68 -11.82
N TYR A 223 -10.51 -13.43 -10.90
CA TYR A 223 -10.52 -12.27 -10.01
C TYR A 223 -10.07 -10.99 -10.71
N LEU A 224 -8.92 -11.00 -11.40
CA LEU A 224 -8.28 -9.79 -11.90
C LEU A 224 -9.16 -8.98 -12.87
N PRO A 225 -9.84 -9.59 -13.86
CA PRO A 225 -10.70 -8.82 -14.77
C PRO A 225 -11.88 -8.12 -14.07
N ARG A 226 -12.32 -8.63 -12.91
CA ARG A 226 -13.42 -8.05 -12.12
C ARG A 226 -12.94 -6.99 -11.15
N ALA A 227 -11.75 -7.21 -10.57
CA ALA A 227 -11.26 -6.43 -9.46
C ALA A 227 -10.35 -5.28 -9.91
N MET A 228 -9.50 -5.49 -10.91
CA MET A 228 -8.49 -4.52 -11.32
C MET A 228 -8.94 -3.82 -12.62
N PRO A 229 -9.30 -2.52 -12.58
CA PRO A 229 -9.54 -1.77 -13.81
C PRO A 229 -8.24 -1.67 -14.63
N PRO A 230 -8.33 -1.39 -15.94
CA PRO A 230 -7.16 -1.19 -16.80
C PRO A 230 -6.16 -0.26 -16.15
N SER A 231 -4.94 -0.75 -15.93
CA SER A 231 -3.85 0.05 -15.36
C SER A 231 -3.18 0.86 -16.46
N ALA A 232 -2.70 2.06 -16.13
CA ALA A 232 -1.79 2.78 -17.01
C ALA A 232 -0.58 1.90 -17.32
N LEU A 233 -0.08 1.98 -18.55
CA LEU A 233 1.14 1.28 -18.95
C LEU A 233 2.29 1.64 -17.99
N PRO A 234 3.15 0.68 -17.65
CA PRO A 234 4.27 0.96 -16.75
C PRO A 234 5.18 2.01 -17.37
N THR A 235 5.55 3.03 -16.58
CA THR A 235 6.53 4.03 -16.99
C THR A 235 7.95 3.47 -16.92
N VAL A 236 8.83 3.98 -17.78
CA VAL A 236 10.27 3.70 -17.79
C VAL A 236 11.05 4.99 -17.64
N CYS A 237 12.09 4.97 -16.83
CA CYS A 237 12.99 6.10 -16.67
C CYS A 237 13.93 6.22 -17.87
N ARG A 238 13.79 7.30 -18.65
CA ARG A 238 14.63 7.64 -19.82
C ARG A 238 15.30 9.01 -19.72
N GLY A 239 15.17 9.68 -18.58
CA GLY A 239 15.73 11.01 -18.37
C GLY A 239 16.02 11.30 -16.91
N PRO A 240 16.61 12.47 -16.61
CA PRO A 240 16.89 12.87 -15.24
C PRO A 240 15.61 12.97 -14.41
N ILE A 241 15.71 12.55 -13.16
CA ILE A 241 14.61 12.52 -12.19
C ILE A 241 14.73 13.76 -11.32
N ALA A 242 13.64 14.50 -11.25
CA ALA A 242 13.46 15.67 -10.41
C ALA A 242 11.99 15.76 -9.98
N TYR A 243 11.71 16.46 -8.90
CA TYR A 243 10.36 16.70 -8.43
C TYR A 243 9.70 17.82 -9.24
N LYS A 244 8.56 17.53 -9.86
CA LYS A 244 7.72 18.46 -10.64
C LYS A 244 6.31 18.66 -10.03
N GLY A 245 6.04 18.03 -8.89
CA GLY A 245 4.72 17.94 -8.27
C GLY A 245 4.34 19.06 -7.30
N GLN A 246 5.09 20.17 -7.25
CA GLN A 246 4.96 21.21 -6.22
C GLN A 246 3.53 21.75 -6.12
N GLN A 247 2.95 22.21 -7.23
CA GLN A 247 1.60 22.78 -7.27
C GLN A 247 0.52 21.76 -6.90
N LEU A 248 0.66 20.50 -7.33
CA LEU A 248 -0.29 19.43 -7.00
C LEU A 248 -0.25 19.12 -5.50
N LEU A 249 0.95 19.01 -4.94
CA LEU A 249 1.14 18.75 -3.51
C LEU A 249 0.63 19.93 -2.66
N GLU A 250 0.98 21.16 -3.02
CA GLU A 250 0.50 22.37 -2.32
C GLU A 250 -1.04 22.43 -2.29
N ARG A 251 -1.70 22.13 -3.40
CA ARG A 251 -3.18 22.04 -3.47
C ARG A 251 -3.72 20.97 -2.53
N ASP A 252 -3.13 19.77 -2.55
CA ASP A 252 -3.58 18.66 -1.73
C ASP A 252 -3.42 18.97 -0.22
N LEU A 253 -2.27 19.52 0.17
CA LEU A 253 -1.98 19.92 1.56
C LEU A 253 -2.86 21.07 2.02
N ALA A 254 -3.11 22.08 1.17
CA ALA A 254 -4.00 23.19 1.49
C ALA A 254 -5.45 22.72 1.67
N THR A 255 -5.90 21.81 0.78
CA THR A 255 -7.23 21.19 0.87
C THR A 255 -7.40 20.40 2.16
N PHE A 256 -6.41 19.59 2.52
CA PHE A 256 -6.46 18.81 3.74
C PHE A 256 -6.42 19.69 4.99
N LYS A 257 -5.58 20.74 4.99
CA LYS A 257 -5.51 21.72 6.07
C LYS A 257 -6.86 22.42 6.28
N ALA A 258 -7.52 22.86 5.21
CA ALA A 258 -8.84 23.48 5.28
C ALA A 258 -9.91 22.49 5.80
N ALA A 259 -9.85 21.22 5.40
CA ALA A 259 -10.78 20.19 5.86
C ALA A 259 -10.67 19.87 7.37
N LEU A 260 -9.55 20.21 8.01
CA LEU A 260 -9.34 20.04 9.44
C LEU A 260 -9.90 21.21 10.28
N GLU A 261 -10.29 22.32 9.65
CA GLU A 261 -10.88 23.46 10.37
C GLU A 261 -12.17 23.05 11.08
N GLY A 262 -12.24 23.29 12.40
CA GLY A 262 -13.39 22.91 13.22
C GLY A 262 -13.53 21.41 13.49
N VAL A 263 -12.51 20.60 13.16
CA VAL A 263 -12.49 19.16 13.42
C VAL A 263 -11.57 18.85 14.59
N SER A 264 -12.10 18.14 15.60
CA SER A 264 -11.33 17.74 16.79
C SER A 264 -10.73 16.34 16.62
N VAL A 265 -9.45 16.29 16.25
CA VAL A 265 -8.65 15.06 16.10
C VAL A 265 -7.33 15.20 16.87
N GLN A 266 -6.65 14.08 17.11
CA GLN A 266 -5.34 14.10 17.78
C GLN A 266 -4.24 14.56 16.84
N ASP A 267 -4.14 13.96 15.65
CA ASP A 267 -3.15 14.31 14.63
C ASP A 267 -3.72 14.07 13.22
N ALA A 268 -2.97 14.53 12.21
CA ALA A 268 -3.25 14.33 10.80
C ALA A 268 -2.00 13.85 10.06
N PHE A 269 -2.15 12.89 9.14
CA PHE A 269 -1.03 12.33 8.39
C PHE A 269 -1.29 12.30 6.88
N VAL A 270 -0.21 12.31 6.10
CA VAL A 270 -0.23 12.22 4.63
C VAL A 270 0.67 11.08 4.18
N PRO A 271 0.13 10.08 3.45
CA PRO A 271 0.94 9.01 2.86
C PRO A 271 1.78 9.50 1.68
N ALA A 272 2.99 8.97 1.56
CA ALA A 272 3.89 9.13 0.44
C ALA A 272 4.62 7.81 0.15
N ILE A 273 4.88 7.55 -1.13
CA ILE A 273 5.54 6.33 -1.61
C ILE A 273 7.01 6.29 -1.19
N ALA A 274 7.54 5.11 -0.83
CA ALA A 274 8.97 4.90 -0.65
C ALA A 274 9.76 4.91 -1.98
N PRO A 275 11.05 5.32 -2.00
CA PRO A 275 11.80 5.45 -3.25
C PRO A 275 11.86 4.16 -4.08
N ALA A 276 12.06 3.00 -3.44
CA ALA A 276 12.19 1.71 -4.11
C ALA A 276 10.89 1.20 -4.78
N MET A 277 9.76 1.88 -4.55
CA MET A 277 8.48 1.58 -5.15
C MET A 277 8.20 2.39 -6.42
N VAL A 278 8.88 3.52 -6.61
CA VAL A 278 8.74 4.35 -7.80
C VAL A 278 9.37 3.67 -9.01
N GLY A 279 8.70 3.74 -10.16
CA GLY A 279 9.22 3.26 -11.45
C GLY A 279 9.46 1.74 -11.55
N ARG A 280 9.25 0.97 -10.48
CA ARG A 280 9.31 -0.50 -10.45
C ARG A 280 10.60 -1.08 -11.08
N GLY A 281 11.73 -0.41 -10.87
CA GLY A 281 13.02 -0.82 -11.41
C GLY A 281 13.18 -0.66 -12.92
N GLN A 282 12.30 0.09 -13.59
CA GLN A 282 12.38 0.36 -15.02
C GLN A 282 13.34 1.53 -15.29
N ASN A 283 14.64 1.26 -15.31
CA ASN A 283 15.69 2.24 -15.57
C ASN A 283 16.39 2.02 -16.93
N GLN A 284 16.43 3.05 -17.77
CA GLN A 284 17.17 3.10 -19.05
C GLN A 284 18.07 4.35 -19.15
N TYR A 285 18.23 5.12 -18.06
CA TYR A 285 18.98 6.38 -18.06
C TYR A 285 20.22 6.33 -17.15
N TYR A 286 20.05 5.94 -15.88
CA TYR A 286 21.16 5.87 -14.92
C TYR A 286 21.97 4.59 -15.11
N LYS A 287 23.26 4.63 -14.79
CA LYS A 287 24.18 3.52 -15.07
C LYS A 287 23.98 2.35 -14.11
N THR A 288 23.60 2.64 -12.87
CA THR A 288 23.39 1.63 -11.83
C THR A 288 22.00 1.76 -11.21
N GLU A 289 21.52 0.68 -10.60
CA GLU A 289 20.29 0.72 -9.79
C GLU A 289 20.42 1.70 -8.62
N GLU A 290 21.60 1.77 -8.01
CA GLU A 290 21.88 2.66 -6.89
C GLU A 290 21.75 4.14 -7.28
N GLU A 291 22.38 4.58 -8.38
CA GLU A 291 22.24 5.94 -8.91
C GLU A 291 20.76 6.28 -9.18
N TYR A 292 20.00 5.32 -9.71
CA TYR A 292 18.59 5.48 -10.02
C TYR A 292 17.72 5.64 -8.76
N VAL A 293 17.89 4.78 -7.76
CA VAL A 293 17.12 4.82 -6.52
C VAL A 293 17.48 6.05 -5.68
N VAL A 294 18.77 6.44 -5.65
CA VAL A 294 19.18 7.70 -4.99
C VAL A 294 18.58 8.92 -5.69
N ALA A 295 18.53 8.96 -7.02
CA ALA A 295 17.89 10.08 -7.72
C ALA A 295 16.38 10.19 -7.43
N ILE A 296 15.68 9.06 -7.28
CA ILE A 296 14.29 9.05 -6.80
C ILE A 296 14.20 9.56 -5.37
N ALA A 297 15.08 9.09 -4.48
CA ALA A 297 15.13 9.50 -3.08
C ALA A 297 15.32 11.03 -2.94
N GLU A 298 16.22 11.63 -3.72
CA GLU A 298 16.43 13.08 -3.76
C GLU A 298 15.20 13.85 -4.22
N ALA A 299 14.50 13.34 -5.25
CA ALA A 299 13.28 13.98 -5.70
C ALA A 299 12.15 13.88 -4.66
N LEU A 300 11.94 12.70 -4.06
CA LEU A 300 10.89 12.48 -3.06
C LEU A 300 11.16 13.22 -1.74
N ARG A 301 12.42 13.53 -1.43
CA ARG A 301 12.76 14.39 -0.27
C ARG A 301 12.03 15.73 -0.30
N THR A 302 11.74 16.27 -1.49
CA THR A 302 10.95 17.50 -1.64
C THR A 302 9.52 17.30 -1.16
N GLU A 303 8.86 16.20 -1.56
CA GLU A 303 7.51 15.85 -1.11
C GLU A 303 7.47 15.59 0.40
N TYR A 304 8.42 14.81 0.92
CA TYR A 304 8.49 14.44 2.33
C TYR A 304 8.64 15.66 3.22
N ARG A 305 9.54 16.58 2.85
CA ARG A 305 9.77 17.81 3.61
C ARG A 305 8.57 18.75 3.55
N ALA A 306 7.95 18.90 2.37
CA ALA A 306 6.76 19.75 2.22
C ALA A 306 5.56 19.24 3.04
N ILE A 307 5.38 17.92 3.17
CA ILE A 307 4.33 17.34 4.04
C ILE A 307 4.56 17.74 5.50
N VAL A 308 5.78 17.58 6.00
CA VAL A 308 6.12 17.89 7.39
C VAL A 308 6.09 19.40 7.65
N ASP A 309 6.66 20.21 6.75
CA ASP A 309 6.66 21.68 6.85
C ASP A 309 5.23 22.27 6.78
N ALA A 310 4.25 21.52 6.27
CA ALA A 310 2.83 21.91 6.27
C ALA A 310 2.09 21.56 7.58
N GLY A 311 2.75 20.91 8.54
CA GLY A 311 2.18 20.54 9.83
C GLY A 311 1.71 19.10 9.97
N PHE A 312 1.89 18.26 8.94
CA PHE A 312 1.38 16.88 8.94
C PHE A 312 2.44 15.84 9.33
N ILE A 313 1.98 14.72 9.87
CA ILE A 313 2.81 13.52 10.01
C ILE A 313 3.01 12.89 8.63
N LEU A 314 4.25 12.64 8.25
CA LEU A 314 4.59 11.91 7.03
C LEU A 314 4.39 10.41 7.26
N GLN A 315 3.57 9.75 6.45
CA GLN A 315 3.60 8.29 6.34
C GLN A 315 4.40 7.86 5.12
N ILE A 316 5.40 7.01 5.30
CA ILE A 316 6.08 6.32 4.22
C ILE A 316 5.40 4.97 3.98
N ASP A 317 4.90 4.76 2.78
CA ASP A 317 4.32 3.49 2.32
C ASP A 317 5.36 2.70 1.54
N ASP A 318 5.79 1.57 2.10
CA ASP A 318 6.78 0.69 1.49
C ASP A 318 6.30 -0.78 1.49
N PRO A 319 5.32 -1.13 0.63
CA PRO A 319 4.98 -2.52 0.38
C PRO A 319 6.19 -3.30 -0.16
N GLY A 320 7.21 -2.63 -0.72
CA GLY A 320 8.34 -3.25 -1.41
C GLY A 320 9.08 -4.25 -0.54
N LEU A 321 9.24 -3.95 0.74
CA LEU A 321 9.90 -4.82 1.71
C LEU A 321 9.17 -6.15 1.93
N GLY A 322 7.83 -6.17 1.86
CA GLY A 322 7.01 -7.37 2.02
C GLY A 322 6.64 -8.04 0.70
N GLU A 323 6.04 -7.28 -0.22
CA GLU A 323 5.39 -7.81 -1.42
C GLU A 323 6.39 -8.37 -2.46
N THR A 324 7.58 -7.77 -2.58
CA THR A 324 8.49 -8.12 -3.69
C THR A 324 9.11 -9.49 -3.52
N TRP A 325 9.11 -10.06 -2.31
CA TRP A 325 9.55 -11.41 -2.03
C TRP A 325 8.83 -12.46 -2.89
N ASP A 326 7.50 -12.35 -3.04
CA ASP A 326 6.70 -13.27 -3.86
C ASP A 326 6.89 -13.04 -5.37
N MET A 327 7.36 -11.84 -5.74
CA MET A 327 7.57 -11.43 -7.13
C MET A 327 8.89 -11.93 -7.73
N MET A 328 9.85 -12.33 -6.90
CA MET A 328 11.18 -12.76 -7.36
C MET A 328 11.23 -14.25 -7.67
N ILE A 329 11.61 -14.58 -8.90
CA ILE A 329 11.57 -15.94 -9.43
C ILE A 329 12.85 -16.27 -10.22
N PRO A 330 13.60 -17.31 -9.79
CA PRO A 330 13.36 -18.13 -8.60
C PRO A 330 13.45 -17.31 -7.30
N ALA A 331 12.88 -17.84 -6.21
CA ALA A 331 12.98 -17.19 -4.90
C ALA A 331 14.46 -16.99 -4.54
N PRO A 332 14.87 -15.79 -4.09
CA PRO A 332 16.23 -15.56 -3.65
C PRO A 332 16.56 -16.31 -2.37
N ALA A 333 17.86 -16.47 -2.08
CA ALA A 333 18.27 -16.71 -0.71
C ALA A 333 17.82 -15.52 0.16
N LEU A 334 17.31 -15.81 1.36
CA LEU A 334 16.79 -14.76 2.26
C LEU A 334 17.82 -13.65 2.52
N GLU A 335 19.10 -14.02 2.68
CA GLU A 335 20.17 -13.06 2.93
C GLU A 335 20.41 -12.13 1.73
N ASP A 336 20.24 -12.61 0.51
CA ASP A 336 20.38 -11.79 -0.70
C ASP A 336 19.23 -10.78 -0.81
N TYR A 337 18.01 -11.22 -0.50
CA TYR A 337 16.84 -10.34 -0.42
C TYR A 337 17.02 -9.28 0.66
N ARG A 338 17.45 -9.68 1.86
CA ARG A 338 17.71 -8.75 2.98
C ARG A 338 18.77 -7.71 2.61
N ARG A 339 19.86 -8.10 1.93
CA ARG A 339 20.87 -7.13 1.45
C ARG A 339 20.31 -6.17 0.40
N MET A 340 19.46 -6.65 -0.51
CA MET A 340 18.80 -5.77 -1.48
C MET A 340 17.89 -4.76 -0.78
N GLN A 341 17.08 -5.22 0.17
CA GLN A 341 16.16 -4.35 0.90
C GLN A 341 16.89 -3.38 1.83
N ALA A 342 18.01 -3.77 2.45
CA ALA A 342 18.83 -2.86 3.23
C ALA A 342 19.29 -1.64 2.41
N ARG A 343 19.71 -1.83 1.14
CA ARG A 343 20.08 -0.73 0.25
C ARG A 343 18.89 0.19 -0.09
N ASN A 344 17.71 -0.39 -0.31
CA ASN A 344 16.48 0.38 -0.52
C ASN A 344 16.14 1.25 0.70
N LEU A 345 16.31 0.70 1.91
CA LEU A 345 16.08 1.42 3.16
C LEU A 345 17.15 2.50 3.42
N GLU A 346 18.39 2.30 2.98
CA GLU A 346 19.43 3.34 3.00
C GLU A 346 19.02 4.54 2.15
N ALA A 347 18.51 4.32 0.94
CA ALA A 347 18.00 5.39 0.09
C ALA A 347 16.74 6.06 0.68
N LEU A 348 15.84 5.29 1.31
CA LEU A 348 14.71 5.87 2.05
C LEU A 348 15.18 6.76 3.20
N ASN A 349 16.11 6.28 4.03
CA ASN A 349 16.65 7.06 5.15
C ASN A 349 17.42 8.30 4.68
N HIS A 350 18.04 8.24 3.50
CA HIS A 350 18.61 9.40 2.84
C HIS A 350 17.55 10.44 2.46
N ALA A 351 16.42 10.02 1.88
CA ALA A 351 15.30 10.91 1.57
C ALA A 351 14.65 11.51 2.84
N LEU A 352 14.68 10.80 3.96
CA LEU A 352 14.19 11.27 5.27
C LEU A 352 15.18 12.18 6.02
N SER A 353 16.41 12.36 5.52
CA SER A 353 17.43 13.15 6.20
C SER A 353 16.93 14.58 6.52
N GLY A 354 17.15 15.03 7.76
CA GLY A 354 16.70 16.34 8.24
C GLY A 354 15.22 16.42 8.61
N ILE A 355 14.45 15.34 8.48
CA ILE A 355 13.09 15.22 9.03
C ILE A 355 13.19 14.54 10.40
N PRO A 356 12.65 15.14 11.47
CA PRO A 356 12.59 14.50 12.79
C PRO A 356 11.79 13.20 12.76
N GLU A 357 12.29 12.13 13.41
CA GLU A 357 11.63 10.82 13.37
C GLU A 357 10.22 10.83 13.98
N ASP A 358 9.96 11.72 14.94
CA ASP A 358 8.64 11.94 15.57
C ASP A 358 7.62 12.66 14.67
N ARG A 359 8.02 12.99 13.43
CA ARG A 359 7.14 13.46 12.35
C ARG A 359 6.94 12.39 11.26
N VAL A 360 7.47 11.19 11.45
CA VAL A 360 7.44 10.11 10.45
C VAL A 360 6.86 8.82 11.02
N ARG A 361 5.96 8.21 10.25
CA ARG A 361 5.50 6.84 10.45
C ARG A 361 5.76 6.01 9.19
N TYR A 362 6.00 4.72 9.35
CA TYR A 362 6.35 3.80 8.27
C TYR A 362 5.31 2.69 8.18
N HIS A 363 4.71 2.49 7.02
CA HIS A 363 3.73 1.44 6.77
C HIS A 363 4.35 0.31 5.93
N LEU A 364 4.34 -0.90 6.51
CA LEU A 364 4.67 -2.15 5.84
C LEU A 364 3.39 -2.97 5.62
N CYS A 365 3.21 -3.45 4.39
CA CYS A 365 2.23 -4.48 4.05
C CYS A 365 2.84 -5.51 3.10
N TRP A 366 2.14 -6.63 2.91
CA TRP A 366 2.51 -7.67 1.95
C TRP A 366 1.85 -7.46 0.60
N GLY A 367 1.51 -6.21 0.33
CA GLY A 367 0.75 -5.80 -0.82
C GLY A 367 -0.74 -6.03 -0.65
N SER A 368 -1.45 -5.39 -1.55
CA SER A 368 -2.82 -4.96 -1.33
C SER A 368 -3.90 -5.80 -1.98
N TRP A 369 -3.51 -6.76 -2.82
CA TRP A 369 -4.46 -7.52 -3.62
C TRP A 369 -5.26 -8.46 -2.72
N GLN A 370 -6.49 -8.80 -3.12
CA GLN A 370 -7.17 -9.93 -2.48
C GLN A 370 -6.54 -11.20 -3.05
N GLY A 371 -5.66 -11.81 -2.27
CA GLY A 371 -4.95 -13.03 -2.65
C GLY A 371 -4.90 -14.06 -1.52
N PRO A 372 -4.41 -15.27 -1.82
CA PRO A 372 -4.18 -16.30 -0.81
C PRO A 372 -3.09 -15.97 0.23
N HIS A 373 -2.14 -15.10 -0.09
CA HIS A 373 -1.00 -14.70 0.76
C HIS A 373 -0.16 -15.87 1.31
N VAL A 374 -0.01 -16.97 0.56
CA VAL A 374 0.63 -18.19 1.09
C VAL A 374 2.15 -18.15 1.10
N HIS A 375 2.74 -17.26 0.30
CA HIS A 375 4.19 -17.11 0.13
C HIS A 375 4.76 -15.85 0.78
N ASP A 376 3.95 -15.13 1.56
CA ASP A 376 4.37 -13.93 2.27
C ASP A 376 5.55 -14.21 3.19
N LEU A 377 6.53 -13.31 3.17
CA LEU A 377 7.74 -13.35 4.00
C LEU A 377 7.35 -13.05 5.46
N GLY A 378 7.77 -13.86 6.41
CA GLY A 378 7.40 -13.63 7.82
C GLY A 378 8.03 -12.34 8.35
N LEU A 379 7.29 -11.61 9.20
CA LEU A 379 7.80 -10.40 9.84
C LEU A 379 9.11 -10.66 10.61
N ARG A 380 9.26 -11.83 11.23
CA ARG A 380 10.49 -12.22 11.96
C ARG A 380 11.75 -12.14 11.09
N ASP A 381 11.61 -12.33 9.78
CA ASP A 381 12.72 -12.38 8.85
C ASP A 381 13.16 -10.99 8.37
N ILE A 382 12.41 -9.94 8.71
CA ILE A 382 12.63 -8.55 8.26
C ILE A 382 12.39 -7.48 9.32
N VAL A 383 11.92 -7.82 10.53
CA VAL A 383 11.58 -6.86 11.59
C VAL A 383 12.77 -5.97 11.97
N ASP A 384 13.99 -6.49 11.94
CA ASP A 384 15.20 -5.70 12.17
C ASP A 384 15.48 -4.70 11.04
N LEU A 385 15.04 -4.97 9.81
CA LEU A 385 15.11 -4.02 8.70
C LEU A 385 14.03 -2.95 8.85
N VAL A 386 12.79 -3.34 9.19
CA VAL A 386 11.69 -2.40 9.47
C VAL A 386 12.13 -1.36 10.49
N LEU A 387 12.74 -1.79 11.59
CA LEU A 387 13.19 -0.91 12.68
C LEU A 387 14.43 -0.05 12.34
N ARG A 388 15.06 -0.20 11.17
CA ARG A 388 16.12 0.70 10.69
C ARG A 388 15.59 1.96 10.03
N VAL A 389 14.31 1.99 9.66
CA VAL A 389 13.71 3.19 9.07
C VAL A 389 13.69 4.31 10.09
N LYS A 390 14.07 5.53 9.68
CA LYS A 390 14.10 6.73 10.53
C LYS A 390 12.68 7.27 10.77
N ALA A 391 11.88 6.49 11.49
CA ALA A 391 10.49 6.78 11.83
C ALA A 391 10.20 6.48 13.31
N GLN A 392 9.25 7.20 13.91
CA GLN A 392 8.80 6.94 15.27
C GLN A 392 7.77 5.81 15.32
N ALA A 393 6.82 5.80 14.37
CA ALA A 393 5.74 4.81 14.33
C ALA A 393 5.91 3.79 13.21
N TYR A 394 5.58 2.52 13.48
CA TYR A 394 5.59 1.43 12.51
C TYR A 394 4.21 0.80 12.39
N SER A 395 3.56 0.98 11.24
CA SER A 395 2.26 0.40 10.91
C SER A 395 2.43 -0.89 10.12
N ILE A 396 1.97 -2.01 10.68
CA ILE A 396 2.23 -3.36 10.15
C ILE A 396 0.92 -4.14 10.11
N GLU A 397 0.68 -4.89 9.04
CA GLU A 397 -0.47 -5.80 8.94
C GLU A 397 -0.44 -6.88 10.02
N ALA A 398 -1.56 -7.05 10.74
CA ALA A 398 -1.71 -8.03 11.81
C ALA A 398 -3.17 -8.48 12.05
N ALA A 399 -4.13 -8.13 11.19
CA ALA A 399 -5.54 -8.51 11.38
C ALA A 399 -5.96 -9.72 10.52
N THR A 400 -5.34 -9.91 9.36
CA THR A 400 -5.66 -11.07 8.50
C THR A 400 -5.34 -12.40 9.19
N PRO A 401 -6.03 -13.50 8.85
CA PRO A 401 -5.66 -14.82 9.36
C PRO A 401 -4.21 -15.21 9.08
N ARG A 402 -3.61 -14.67 8.00
CA ARG A 402 -2.21 -14.92 7.64
C ARG A 402 -1.24 -14.24 8.59
N HIS A 403 -1.49 -12.99 8.96
CA HIS A 403 -0.55 -12.17 9.74
C HIS A 403 -0.93 -12.03 11.23
N SER A 404 -2.12 -12.48 11.64
CA SER A 404 -2.63 -12.26 13.00
C SER A 404 -1.84 -12.92 14.14
N TYR A 405 -0.97 -13.88 13.85
CA TYR A 405 -0.10 -14.49 14.85
C TYR A 405 1.22 -13.72 15.04
N GLU A 406 1.56 -12.80 14.13
CA GLU A 406 2.88 -12.15 14.09
C GLU A 406 3.14 -11.17 15.24
N TRP A 407 2.11 -10.87 16.05
CA TRP A 407 2.32 -10.19 17.34
C TRP A 407 3.34 -10.92 18.23
N ARG A 408 3.50 -12.24 18.05
CA ARG A 408 4.48 -13.06 18.77
C ARG A 408 5.94 -12.70 18.45
N VAL A 409 6.22 -12.05 17.32
CA VAL A 409 7.59 -11.56 17.01
C VAL A 409 8.09 -10.63 18.12
N TRP A 410 7.18 -9.89 18.76
CA TRP A 410 7.49 -8.98 19.86
C TRP A 410 7.69 -9.66 21.22
N GLU A 411 7.52 -10.99 21.31
CA GLU A 411 7.95 -11.77 22.49
C GLU A 411 9.49 -11.80 22.59
N ASP A 412 10.16 -11.84 21.44
CA ASP A 412 11.63 -11.91 21.33
C ASP A 412 12.26 -10.57 20.92
N VAL A 413 11.54 -9.76 20.14
CA VAL A 413 12.05 -8.48 19.61
C VAL A 413 11.60 -7.31 20.49
N LYS A 414 12.58 -6.56 21.00
CA LYS A 414 12.32 -5.34 21.76
C LYS A 414 12.11 -4.16 20.82
N LEU A 415 10.98 -3.48 20.97
CA LEU A 415 10.72 -2.22 20.29
C LEU A 415 11.63 -1.11 20.89
N PRO A 416 12.52 -0.47 20.10
CA PRO A 416 13.48 0.52 20.62
C PRO A 416 12.79 1.69 21.32
N ASP A 417 13.39 2.28 22.35
CA ASP A 417 12.77 3.36 23.13
C ASP A 417 12.28 4.53 22.26
N GLY A 418 11.18 5.14 22.67
CA GLY A 418 10.54 6.24 21.93
C GLY A 418 9.78 5.81 20.67
N LYS A 419 9.90 4.55 20.22
CA LYS A 419 9.15 4.03 19.05
C LYS A 419 7.74 3.55 19.43
N VAL A 420 6.84 3.58 18.46
CA VAL A 420 5.42 3.21 18.58
C VAL A 420 5.07 2.16 17.53
N LEU A 421 4.20 1.20 17.88
CA LEU A 421 3.59 0.28 16.93
C LEU A 421 2.17 0.69 16.60
N ILE A 422 1.83 0.55 15.33
CA ILE A 422 0.49 0.71 14.79
C ILE A 422 0.02 -0.62 14.18
N PRO A 423 -0.26 -1.65 15.00
CA PRO A 423 -0.70 -2.93 14.47
C PRO A 423 -2.05 -2.79 13.75
N GLY A 424 -2.15 -3.38 12.56
CA GLY A 424 -3.42 -3.60 11.90
C GLY A 424 -4.29 -4.55 12.73
N VAL A 425 -5.45 -4.08 13.18
CA VAL A 425 -6.40 -4.89 13.97
C VAL A 425 -7.75 -5.07 13.28
N ILE A 426 -7.94 -4.37 12.15
CA ILE A 426 -9.00 -4.58 11.16
C ILE A 426 -8.40 -4.85 9.78
N ALA A 427 -8.94 -5.82 9.04
CA ALA A 427 -8.42 -6.25 7.76
C ALA A 427 -9.17 -5.60 6.59
N HIS A 428 -8.40 -5.20 5.57
CA HIS A 428 -8.91 -4.60 4.35
C HIS A 428 -9.28 -5.64 3.27
N THR A 429 -8.82 -6.88 3.42
CA THR A 429 -9.00 -7.99 2.46
C THR A 429 -10.30 -8.77 2.64
N THR A 430 -11.08 -8.48 3.69
CA THR A 430 -12.34 -9.16 3.99
C THR A 430 -13.48 -8.17 4.24
N ALA A 431 -14.68 -8.52 3.77
CA ALA A 431 -15.90 -7.77 4.04
C ALA A 431 -16.46 -8.01 5.45
N VAL A 432 -15.94 -9.00 6.18
CA VAL A 432 -16.34 -9.26 7.57
C VAL A 432 -15.89 -8.11 8.44
N VAL A 433 -16.83 -7.41 9.08
CA VAL A 433 -16.52 -6.42 10.11
C VAL A 433 -16.08 -7.16 11.36
N GLU A 434 -14.87 -6.91 11.82
CA GLU A 434 -14.30 -7.54 12.99
C GLU A 434 -15.09 -7.15 14.25
N HIS A 435 -15.34 -8.11 15.13
CA HIS A 435 -16.05 -7.83 16.37
C HIS A 435 -15.17 -6.96 17.29
N PRO A 436 -15.72 -5.94 17.99
CA PRO A 436 -14.95 -5.08 18.89
C PRO A 436 -14.13 -5.83 19.96
N GLU A 437 -14.64 -6.96 20.46
CA GLU A 437 -13.89 -7.85 21.38
C GLU A 437 -12.63 -8.43 20.73
N THR A 438 -12.74 -8.94 19.50
CA THR A 438 -11.57 -9.46 18.77
C THR A 438 -10.54 -8.37 18.54
N ILE A 439 -10.99 -7.15 18.23
CA ILE A 439 -10.12 -5.99 18.07
C ILE A 439 -9.42 -5.65 19.39
N ALA A 440 -10.16 -5.63 20.51
CA ALA A 440 -9.60 -5.35 21.83
C ALA A 440 -8.53 -6.38 22.24
N GLU A 441 -8.79 -7.68 22.05
CA GLU A 441 -7.83 -8.75 22.31
C GLU A 441 -6.55 -8.59 21.46
N ARG A 442 -6.70 -8.27 20.16
CA ARG A 442 -5.56 -8.00 19.29
C ARG A 442 -4.72 -6.85 19.80
N ILE A 443 -5.34 -5.73 20.20
CA ILE A 443 -4.63 -4.57 20.75
C ILE A 443 -3.87 -4.96 22.03
N MET A 444 -4.53 -5.70 22.95
CA MET A 444 -3.91 -6.11 24.21
C MET A 444 -2.73 -7.06 24.02
N ASN A 445 -2.77 -7.93 22.99
CA ASN A 445 -1.64 -8.80 22.66
C ASN A 445 -0.35 -8.04 22.35
N PHE A 446 -0.45 -6.89 21.68
CA PHE A 446 0.70 -6.00 21.44
C PHE A 446 1.02 -5.19 22.70
N ALA A 447 0.02 -4.56 23.32
CA ALA A 447 0.21 -3.64 24.45
C ALA A 447 0.95 -4.29 25.64
N ARG A 448 0.69 -5.57 25.92
CA ARG A 448 1.38 -6.32 26.99
C ARG A 448 2.86 -6.57 26.71
N LEU A 449 3.28 -6.57 25.45
CA LEU A 449 4.65 -6.86 25.03
C LEU A 449 5.47 -5.58 24.87
N VAL A 450 4.88 -4.53 24.29
CA VAL A 450 5.61 -3.31 23.95
C VAL A 450 5.28 -2.10 24.82
N GLY A 451 4.31 -2.21 25.72
CA GLY A 451 3.79 -1.11 26.53
C GLY A 451 2.52 -0.50 25.91
N ARG A 452 1.50 -0.27 26.74
CA ARG A 452 0.17 0.19 26.31
C ARG A 452 0.21 1.58 25.66
N GLU A 453 1.10 2.45 26.13
CA GLU A 453 1.32 3.80 25.61
C GLU A 453 2.02 3.80 24.24
N ARG A 454 2.59 2.67 23.85
CA ARG A 454 3.36 2.49 22.61
C ARG A 454 2.59 1.74 21.52
N VAL A 455 1.28 1.60 21.67
CA VAL A 455 0.38 0.96 20.70
C VAL A 455 -0.73 1.91 20.26
N ILE A 456 -0.86 2.12 18.95
CA ILE A 456 -1.99 2.80 18.30
C ILE A 456 -2.73 1.76 17.47
N ALA A 457 -4.05 1.64 17.60
CA ALA A 457 -4.81 0.65 16.84
C ALA A 457 -4.99 1.10 15.38
N GLY A 458 -4.52 0.28 14.43
CA GLY A 458 -4.55 0.58 12.99
C GLY A 458 -5.43 -0.36 12.16
N ALA A 459 -5.44 -0.10 10.85
CA ALA A 459 -5.91 -1.05 9.84
C ALA A 459 -4.72 -1.73 9.17
N ASP A 460 -4.91 -2.94 8.64
CA ASP A 460 -3.85 -3.65 7.90
C ASP A 460 -3.32 -2.84 6.73
N CYS A 461 -4.20 -2.39 5.83
CA CYS A 461 -3.82 -1.55 4.69
C CYS A 461 -4.99 -0.66 4.26
N GLY A 462 -4.82 0.08 3.17
CA GLY A 462 -5.82 1.01 2.64
C GLY A 462 -7.04 0.26 2.10
N PHE A 463 -8.20 0.88 2.19
CA PHE A 463 -9.45 0.29 1.70
C PHE A 463 -9.67 0.52 0.19
N ALA A 464 -8.74 1.20 -0.46
CA ALA A 464 -8.63 1.37 -1.91
C ALA A 464 -7.15 1.37 -2.34
N GLN A 465 -6.83 0.86 -3.53
CA GLN A 465 -5.46 0.93 -4.09
C GLN A 465 -5.30 2.07 -5.11
N GLY A 466 -6.43 2.58 -5.58
CA GLY A 466 -6.54 3.73 -6.45
C GLY A 466 -7.99 4.13 -6.57
N ALA A 467 -8.23 5.24 -7.26
CA ALA A 467 -9.55 5.85 -7.28
C ALA A 467 -10.64 4.93 -7.89
N LEU A 468 -10.27 4.05 -8.82
CA LEU A 468 -11.19 3.10 -9.47
C LEU A 468 -11.10 1.68 -8.94
N TYR A 469 -10.20 1.40 -7.99
CA TYR A 469 -10.04 0.07 -7.39
C TYR A 469 -10.36 0.09 -5.90
N GLN A 470 -11.61 -0.24 -5.60
CA GLN A 470 -12.15 -0.34 -4.24
C GLN A 470 -11.95 -1.77 -3.72
N ARG A 471 -11.27 -1.92 -2.58
CA ARG A 471 -11.11 -3.24 -1.95
C ARG A 471 -12.31 -3.59 -1.08
N GLN A 472 -12.87 -2.59 -0.42
CA GLN A 472 -14.10 -2.71 0.34
C GLN A 472 -15.10 -1.65 -0.10
N HIS A 473 -16.37 -2.00 0.00
CA HIS A 473 -17.45 -1.04 -0.18
C HIS A 473 -17.35 0.06 0.90
N PRO A 474 -17.61 1.34 0.59
CA PRO A 474 -17.51 2.44 1.57
C PRO A 474 -18.28 2.17 2.87
N SER A 475 -19.50 1.62 2.80
CA SER A 475 -20.29 1.33 4.01
C SER A 475 -19.63 0.27 4.92
N VAL A 476 -18.95 -0.72 4.34
CA VAL A 476 -18.22 -1.75 5.10
C VAL A 476 -16.97 -1.15 5.74
N MET A 477 -16.23 -0.31 5.01
CA MET A 477 -15.09 0.41 5.57
C MET A 477 -15.50 1.27 6.78
N TRP A 478 -16.58 2.05 6.67
CA TRP A 478 -17.06 2.88 7.79
C TRP A 478 -17.52 2.04 8.98
N ALA A 479 -18.16 0.89 8.74
CA ALA A 479 -18.50 -0.06 9.81
C ALA A 479 -17.26 -0.63 10.50
N LYS A 480 -16.19 -0.91 9.74
CA LYS A 480 -14.89 -1.34 10.29
C LYS A 480 -14.21 -0.25 11.11
N PHE A 481 -14.25 1.02 10.68
CA PHE A 481 -13.75 2.13 11.51
C PHE A 481 -14.54 2.28 12.81
N ALA A 482 -15.86 2.13 12.78
CA ALA A 482 -16.67 2.13 13.99
C ALA A 482 -16.29 0.98 14.93
N ALA A 483 -16.08 -0.22 14.39
CA ALA A 483 -15.63 -1.37 15.17
C ALA A 483 -14.23 -1.17 15.76
N LEU A 484 -13.29 -0.59 14.99
CA LEU A 484 -11.94 -0.22 15.44
C LEU A 484 -11.99 0.70 16.66
N VAL A 485 -12.77 1.78 16.59
CA VAL A 485 -12.94 2.73 17.69
C VAL A 485 -13.57 2.07 18.91
N GLN A 486 -14.60 1.25 18.72
CA GLN A 486 -15.22 0.50 19.82
C GLN A 486 -14.24 -0.48 20.48
N GLY A 487 -13.47 -1.23 19.69
CA GLY A 487 -12.47 -2.16 20.20
C GLY A 487 -11.32 -1.45 20.93
N ALA A 488 -10.85 -0.32 20.42
CA ALA A 488 -9.85 0.52 21.08
C ALA A 488 -10.35 1.09 22.42
N ARG A 489 -11.62 1.49 22.50
CA ARG A 489 -12.25 1.89 23.77
C ARG A 489 -12.26 0.74 24.78
N LEU A 490 -12.69 -0.46 24.37
CA LEU A 490 -12.68 -1.64 25.24
C LEU A 490 -11.27 -2.00 25.73
N ALA A 491 -10.29 -1.98 24.83
CA ALA A 491 -8.88 -2.20 25.20
C ALA A 491 -8.39 -1.13 26.19
N SER A 492 -8.74 0.14 25.98
CA SER A 492 -8.37 1.24 26.88
C SER A 492 -8.95 1.04 28.27
N GLU A 493 -10.24 0.68 28.38
CA GLU A 493 -10.89 0.38 29.65
C GLU A 493 -10.21 -0.78 30.38
N ARG A 494 -9.70 -1.79 29.67
CA ARG A 494 -9.00 -2.93 30.29
C ARG A 494 -7.59 -2.55 30.72
N LEU A 495 -6.86 -1.82 29.88
CA LEU A 495 -5.46 -1.50 30.07
C LEU A 495 -5.24 -0.38 31.10
N TRP A 496 -6.19 0.54 31.29
CA TRP A 496 -6.10 1.66 32.25
C TRP A 496 -7.01 1.52 33.48
N ARG A 497 -7.64 0.35 33.68
CA ARG A 497 -8.22 0.02 34.99
C ARG A 497 -7.10 -0.09 36.02
N THR A 498 -7.06 0.88 36.94
CA THR A 498 -6.25 0.83 38.17
C THR A 498 -6.78 -0.18 39.15
#